data_AF-A0AAX1N307-F1
#
_entry.id   AF-A0AAX1N307-F1
#
_cell.length_a   1.000
_cell.length_b   1.000
_cell.length_c   1.000
_cell.angle_alpha   90.00
_cell.angle_beta   90.00
_cell.angle_gamma   90.00
#
_symmetry.space_group_name_H-M   'P 1'
#
loop_
_entity.id
_entity.type
_entity.pdbx_description
1 polymer ?
#
loop_
_entity_poly.entity_id
_entity_poly.type
_entity_poly.pdbx_seq_one_letter_code
_entity_poly.pdbx_strand_id
1 'polypeptide(L)'
;MKFLSIFTFLLIFIFVACSEGDISPQPTQQAPTNNTTADQNNDQDDQQDNNDDSQDANVVTYSGTVQAILTSNCTSCHGSSNPRAGLSLHTYATARDGAENGAVLSRIRNSNNPMPQGGLMSEANIKAIEDWAEGGFAE
;
A
#
# COMPACT_ATOMS: atom_id res chain seq x y z
N MET A 1 -35.17 29.75 30.53
CA MET A 1 -36.25 28.97 29.91
C MET A 1 -35.62 27.68 29.39
N LYS A 2 -35.82 26.55 30.09
CA LYS A 2 -35.22 25.25 29.78
C LYS A 2 -36.27 24.41 29.07
N PHE A 3 -36.04 24.08 27.80
CA PHE A 3 -36.92 23.16 27.07
C PHE A 3 -36.57 21.73 27.46
N LEU A 4 -37.47 21.14 28.23
CA LEU A 4 -37.49 19.74 28.58
C LEU A 4 -37.98 18.96 27.35
N SER A 5 -37.07 18.29 26.63
CA SER A 5 -37.44 17.43 25.50
C SER A 5 -37.30 15.97 25.92
N ILE A 6 -38.46 15.36 26.15
CA ILE A 6 -38.64 13.96 26.51
C ILE A 6 -39.08 13.27 25.22
N PHE A 7 -38.16 12.59 24.54
CA PHE A 7 -38.52 11.67 23.46
C PHE A 7 -38.11 10.26 23.87
N THR A 8 -39.00 9.65 24.64
CA THR A 8 -39.03 8.21 24.84
C THR A 8 -39.54 7.59 23.53
N PHE A 9 -38.64 7.03 22.73
CA PHE A 9 -39.00 6.09 21.68
C PHE A 9 -38.35 4.74 21.99
N LEU A 10 -39.01 4.02 22.89
CA LEU A 10 -39.00 2.57 22.93
C LEU A 10 -39.72 2.11 21.65
N LEU A 11 -39.14 1.20 20.87
CA LEU A 11 -39.76 -0.05 20.41
C LEU A 11 -38.89 -0.77 19.35
N ILE A 12 -38.38 -1.91 19.81
CA ILE A 12 -38.34 -3.21 19.12
C ILE A 12 -37.16 -3.49 18.18
N PHE A 13 -36.32 -4.37 18.74
CA PHE A 13 -35.39 -5.31 18.12
C PHE A 13 -35.98 -6.06 16.93
N ILE A 14 -35.29 -6.02 15.78
CA ILE A 14 -35.31 -7.11 14.83
C ILE A 14 -33.92 -7.75 14.85
N PHE A 15 -33.89 -8.96 15.40
CA PHE A 15 -32.76 -9.87 15.36
C PHE A 15 -32.40 -10.19 13.91
N VAL A 16 -31.27 -9.65 13.43
CA VAL A 16 -30.59 -10.24 12.29
C VAL A 16 -29.83 -11.44 12.83
N ALA A 17 -30.32 -12.62 12.50
CA ALA A 17 -29.72 -13.90 12.84
C ALA A 17 -28.35 -14.02 12.17
N CYS A 18 -27.32 -14.31 12.96
CA CYS A 18 -26.08 -14.88 12.48
C CYS A 18 -26.37 -16.31 12.01
N SER A 19 -26.15 -16.59 10.73
CA SER A 19 -26.04 -17.98 10.26
C SER A 19 -24.60 -18.41 10.48
N GLU A 20 -24.39 -19.19 11.53
CA GLU A 20 -23.13 -19.89 11.80
C GLU A 20 -23.09 -21.12 10.89
N GLY A 21 -22.43 -20.97 9.74
CA GLY A 21 -22.02 -22.09 8.90
C GLY A 21 -20.63 -22.53 9.31
N ASP A 22 -20.55 -23.50 10.20
CA ASP A 22 -19.32 -24.17 10.59
C ASP A 22 -18.89 -25.11 9.44
N ILE A 23 -17.80 -24.77 8.75
CA ILE A 23 -17.10 -25.70 7.84
C ILE A 23 -15.65 -25.76 8.28
N SER A 24 -15.31 -26.94 8.77
CA SER A 24 -14.00 -27.46 9.17
C SER A 24 -12.82 -27.09 8.24
N PRO A 25 -11.58 -27.16 8.75
CA PRO A 25 -10.40 -26.57 8.14
C PRO A 25 -9.92 -27.37 6.92
N GLN A 26 -9.67 -26.68 5.81
CA GLN A 26 -8.95 -27.23 4.67
C GLN A 26 -7.48 -26.76 4.69
N PRO A 27 -6.50 -27.62 4.32
CA PRO A 27 -5.09 -27.37 4.52
C PRO A 27 -4.52 -26.36 3.52
N THR A 28 -3.46 -25.71 3.99
CA THR A 28 -2.42 -25.00 3.23
C THR A 28 -2.08 -25.66 1.90
N GLN A 29 -2.21 -24.92 0.80
CA GLN A 29 -1.41 -25.07 -0.43
C GLN A 29 -1.22 -23.65 -1.01
N GLN A 30 0.01 -23.12 -0.91
CA GLN A 30 0.94 -22.88 -2.02
C GLN A 30 0.67 -21.53 -2.71
N ALA A 31 1.54 -20.54 -2.54
CA ALA A 31 2.72 -20.32 -3.41
C ALA A 31 2.31 -20.39 -4.89
N PRO A 32 2.47 -19.33 -5.70
CA PRO A 32 2.35 -19.47 -7.14
C PRO A 32 3.48 -20.39 -7.62
N THR A 33 3.15 -21.67 -7.78
CA THR A 33 3.98 -22.62 -8.51
C THR A 33 3.81 -22.29 -9.98
N ASN A 34 4.84 -21.68 -10.54
CA ASN A 34 5.03 -21.55 -11.97
C ASN A 34 5.27 -22.95 -12.56
N ASN A 35 4.21 -23.61 -13.03
CA ASN A 35 4.41 -24.71 -13.96
C ASN A 35 3.26 -24.78 -14.97
N THR A 36 3.48 -24.16 -16.12
CA THR A 36 2.79 -24.48 -17.36
C THR A 36 3.51 -25.67 -17.98
N THR A 37 2.87 -26.83 -17.96
CA THR A 37 3.22 -27.95 -18.84
C THR A 37 2.67 -27.65 -20.23
N ALA A 38 3.53 -27.56 -21.23
CA ALA A 38 3.26 -28.07 -22.58
C ALA A 38 4.58 -28.15 -23.37
N ASP A 39 5.18 -29.34 -23.36
CA ASP A 39 5.89 -29.87 -24.51
C ASP A 39 4.95 -29.82 -25.72
N GLN A 40 5.32 -29.06 -26.75
CA GLN A 40 5.30 -29.52 -28.15
C GLN A 40 6.36 -28.74 -28.93
N ASN A 41 7.44 -29.43 -29.30
CA ASN A 41 8.34 -29.00 -30.36
C ASN A 41 7.58 -29.01 -31.70
N ASN A 42 7.45 -27.85 -32.34
CA ASN A 42 7.11 -27.77 -33.76
C ASN A 42 7.92 -26.65 -34.41
N ASP A 43 8.88 -27.05 -35.25
CA ASP A 43 9.59 -26.17 -36.18
C ASP A 43 8.59 -25.57 -37.17
N GLN A 44 8.31 -24.27 -37.02
CA GLN A 44 7.89 -23.43 -38.13
C GLN A 44 8.58 -22.08 -38.01
N ASP A 45 9.54 -21.88 -38.92
CA ASP A 45 9.99 -20.57 -39.34
C ASP A 45 8.78 -19.77 -39.81
N ASP A 46 8.48 -18.66 -39.12
CA ASP A 46 7.97 -17.45 -39.75
C ASP A 46 8.09 -16.27 -38.76
N GLN A 47 8.65 -15.19 -39.28
CA GLN A 47 9.07 -14.00 -38.56
C GLN A 47 7.90 -13.31 -37.85
N GLN A 48 8.02 -13.10 -36.54
CA GLN A 48 7.26 -12.08 -35.83
C GLN A 48 8.23 -11.15 -35.11
N ASP A 49 8.01 -9.86 -35.36
CA ASP A 49 8.86 -8.75 -34.98
C ASP A 49 9.11 -8.70 -33.47
N ASN A 50 10.36 -8.38 -33.12
CA ASN A 50 10.72 -8.01 -31.76
C ASN A 50 10.28 -6.57 -31.52
N ASN A 51 9.02 -6.38 -31.14
CA ASN A 51 8.63 -5.22 -30.35
C ASN A 51 8.54 -5.65 -28.89
N ASP A 52 9.71 -5.65 -28.27
CA ASP A 52 9.90 -5.58 -26.83
C ASP A 52 9.33 -4.25 -26.31
N ASP A 53 8.02 -4.23 -26.10
CA ASP A 53 7.31 -3.28 -25.24
C ASP A 53 6.49 -4.08 -24.22
N SER A 54 7.18 -5.00 -23.55
CA SER A 54 6.74 -5.48 -22.24
C SER A 54 6.93 -4.33 -21.25
N GLN A 55 6.01 -3.36 -21.28
CA GLN A 55 5.88 -2.36 -20.23
C GLN A 55 5.92 -3.09 -18.89
N ASP A 56 6.89 -2.67 -18.10
CA ASP A 56 7.22 -3.07 -16.75
C ASP A 56 5.97 -3.22 -15.88
N ALA A 57 5.42 -4.44 -15.86
CA ALA A 57 4.21 -4.77 -15.13
C ALA A 57 4.40 -4.78 -13.61
N ASN A 58 5.55 -4.29 -13.10
CA ASN A 58 5.86 -4.26 -11.68
C ASN A 58 6.61 -3.00 -11.23
N VAL A 59 6.54 -1.88 -11.98
CA VAL A 59 7.04 -0.58 -11.47
C VAL A 59 6.21 -0.16 -10.26
N VAL A 60 6.86 0.11 -9.13
CA VAL A 60 6.24 0.85 -8.04
C VAL A 60 6.20 2.33 -8.40
N THR A 61 5.00 2.89 -8.56
CA THR A 61 4.82 4.33 -8.84
C THR A 61 4.29 5.09 -7.63
N TYR A 62 4.42 6.41 -7.67
CA TYR A 62 3.92 7.27 -6.62
C TYR A 62 2.40 7.16 -6.50
N SER A 63 1.70 7.44 -7.58
CA SER A 63 0.23 7.41 -7.67
C SER A 63 -0.35 6.01 -7.46
N GLY A 64 0.36 4.97 -7.92
CA GLY A 64 -0.10 3.59 -7.84
C GLY A 64 0.08 2.95 -6.47
N THR A 65 1.09 3.34 -5.70
CA THR A 65 1.43 2.67 -4.43
C THR A 65 1.86 3.63 -3.33
N VAL A 66 2.87 4.46 -3.59
CA VAL A 66 3.53 5.22 -2.51
C VAL A 66 2.62 6.27 -1.88
N GLN A 67 1.78 6.94 -2.65
CA GLN A 67 0.88 7.99 -2.15
C GLN A 67 -0.05 7.44 -1.05
N ALA A 68 -0.60 6.24 -1.25
CA ALA A 68 -1.47 5.60 -0.26
C ALA A 68 -0.70 5.27 1.04
N ILE A 69 0.53 4.77 0.90
CA ILE A 69 1.40 4.48 2.06
C ILE A 69 1.70 5.76 2.83
N LEU A 70 2.13 6.82 2.15
CA LEU A 70 2.47 8.11 2.78
C LEU A 70 1.25 8.74 3.47
N THR A 71 0.09 8.70 2.81
CA THR A 71 -1.16 9.25 3.35
C THR A 71 -1.60 8.51 4.62
N SER A 72 -1.48 7.18 4.63
CA SER A 72 -1.90 6.36 5.78
C SER A 72 -0.93 6.43 6.96
N ASN A 73 0.36 6.65 6.72
CA ASN A 73 1.41 6.46 7.74
C ASN A 73 2.13 7.76 8.12
N CYS A 74 2.22 8.75 7.23
CA CYS A 74 3.17 9.85 7.37
C CYS A 74 2.50 11.23 7.47
N THR A 75 1.46 11.48 6.66
CA THR A 75 0.95 12.86 6.45
C THR A 75 0.21 13.45 7.64
N SER A 76 -0.13 12.69 8.67
CA SER A 76 -0.70 13.23 9.91
C SER A 76 0.28 14.19 10.62
N CYS A 77 1.58 13.96 10.47
CA CYS A 77 2.65 14.80 11.00
C CYS A 77 3.48 15.48 9.90
N HIS A 78 3.57 14.86 8.73
CA HIS A 78 4.32 15.34 7.56
C HIS A 78 3.36 15.76 6.43
N GLY A 79 2.26 16.42 6.78
CA GLY A 79 1.22 16.84 5.84
C GLY A 79 1.54 18.17 5.15
N SER A 80 0.51 18.77 4.55
CA SER A 80 0.61 20.09 3.89
C SER A 80 0.81 21.22 4.91
N SER A 81 0.03 21.22 5.98
CA SER A 81 0.01 22.29 6.97
C SER A 81 0.93 21.97 8.16
N ASN A 82 1.89 22.85 8.44
CA ASN A 82 2.83 22.75 9.55
C ASN A 82 3.54 21.38 9.67
N PRO A 83 4.20 20.90 8.60
CA PRO A 83 4.92 19.62 8.64
C PRO A 83 6.01 19.62 9.72
N ARG A 84 6.09 18.52 10.47
CA ARG A 84 7.17 18.34 11.46
C ARG A 84 8.53 18.37 10.77
N ALA A 85 9.47 19.06 11.42
CA ALA A 85 10.83 19.28 10.90
C ALA A 85 10.88 19.95 9.52
N GLY A 86 9.80 20.60 9.07
CA GLY A 86 9.71 21.20 7.74
C GLY A 86 9.61 20.19 6.59
N LEU A 87 9.47 18.90 6.85
CA LEU A 87 9.35 17.85 5.84
C LEU A 87 7.88 17.56 5.52
N SER A 88 7.39 18.04 4.39
CA SER A 88 6.09 17.62 3.86
C SER A 88 6.25 16.39 2.98
N LEU A 89 5.29 15.47 3.05
CA LEU A 89 5.17 14.27 2.22
C LEU A 89 3.78 14.21 1.55
N HIS A 90 3.10 15.35 1.46
CA HIS A 90 1.71 15.44 1.02
C HIS A 90 1.52 15.35 -0.50
N THR A 91 2.51 15.82 -1.27
CA THR A 91 2.47 15.85 -2.74
C THR A 91 3.61 15.01 -3.30
N TYR A 92 3.50 14.62 -4.58
CA TYR A 92 4.57 13.92 -5.30
C TYR A 92 5.91 14.66 -5.17
N ALA A 93 5.95 15.95 -5.53
CA ALA A 93 7.17 16.74 -5.49
C ALA A 93 7.82 16.72 -4.09
N THR A 94 7.05 17.00 -3.04
CA THR A 94 7.58 17.02 -1.67
C THR A 94 8.00 15.63 -1.17
N ALA A 95 7.29 14.58 -1.59
CA ALA A 95 7.63 13.20 -1.23
C ALA A 95 8.90 12.74 -1.92
N ARG A 96 9.05 13.04 -3.22
CA ARG A 96 10.25 12.75 -3.99
C ARG A 96 11.44 13.48 -3.41
N ASP A 97 11.34 14.79 -3.20
CA ASP A 97 12.44 15.58 -2.66
C ASP A 97 12.90 15.04 -1.30
N GLY A 98 11.97 14.63 -0.43
CA GLY A 98 12.28 14.03 0.87
C GLY A 98 12.86 12.62 0.81
N ALA A 99 12.54 11.83 -0.22
CA ALA A 99 13.13 10.52 -0.44
C ALA A 99 14.52 10.64 -1.09
N GLU A 100 14.65 11.47 -2.12
CA GLU A 100 15.87 11.74 -2.87
C GLU A 100 16.98 12.34 -2.00
N ASN A 101 16.63 13.26 -1.09
CA ASN A 101 17.60 13.82 -0.14
C ASN A 101 17.91 12.88 1.06
N GLY A 102 17.32 11.69 1.08
CA GLY A 102 17.53 10.65 2.10
C GLY A 102 16.82 10.87 3.44
N ALA A 103 16.05 11.96 3.61
CA ALA A 103 15.34 12.24 4.86
C ALA A 103 14.28 11.17 5.18
N VAL A 104 13.60 10.63 4.16
CA VAL A 104 12.65 9.53 4.34
C VAL A 104 13.39 8.20 4.50
N LEU A 105 14.27 7.85 3.56
CA LEU A 105 14.92 6.53 3.50
C LEU A 105 15.77 6.23 4.74
N SER A 106 16.42 7.24 5.33
CA SER A 106 17.20 7.07 6.58
C SER A 106 16.33 6.85 7.83
N ARG A 107 15.03 7.16 7.77
CA ARG A 107 14.13 7.17 8.93
C ARG A 107 13.19 5.97 8.97
N ILE A 108 12.75 5.46 7.81
CA ILE A 108 11.74 4.40 7.72
C ILE A 108 12.20 3.04 8.29
N ARG A 109 13.51 2.83 8.50
CA ARG A 109 14.08 1.63 9.14
C ARG A 109 14.65 1.86 10.55
N ASN A 110 14.53 3.08 11.09
CA ASN A 110 15.15 3.40 12.38
C ASN A 110 14.26 2.95 13.55
N SER A 111 14.49 1.75 14.08
CA SER A 111 13.74 1.20 15.23
C SER A 111 13.97 1.95 16.54
N ASN A 112 15.08 2.68 16.70
CA ASN A 112 15.37 3.48 17.90
C ASN A 112 14.59 4.80 17.95
N ASN A 113 14.20 5.32 16.78
CA ASN A 113 13.38 6.53 16.64
C ASN A 113 12.39 6.33 15.48
N PRO A 114 11.40 5.45 15.69
CA PRO A 114 10.54 4.96 14.62
C PRO A 114 9.69 6.07 14.03
N MET A 115 9.56 6.01 12.71
CA MET A 115 8.56 6.76 11.97
C MET A 115 7.74 5.75 11.16
N PRO A 116 6.42 5.65 11.40
CA PRO A 116 5.60 6.47 12.30
C PRO A 116 5.93 6.30 13.80
N GLN A 117 5.51 7.26 14.64
CA GLN A 117 5.88 7.27 16.07
C GLN A 117 5.29 6.10 16.89
N GLY A 118 4.25 5.43 16.38
CA GLY A 118 3.66 4.24 16.99
C GLY A 118 4.46 2.95 16.77
N GLY A 119 5.52 2.99 15.96
CA GLY A 119 6.28 1.83 15.52
C GLY A 119 6.55 1.89 14.02
N LEU A 120 7.49 1.07 13.55
CA LEU A 120 7.75 0.95 12.11
C LEU A 120 6.50 0.43 11.40
N MET A 121 6.30 0.91 10.17
CA MET A 121 5.30 0.34 9.27
C MET A 121 5.72 -1.07 8.80
N SER A 122 4.85 -1.76 8.07
CA SER A 122 5.15 -3.11 7.57
C SER A 122 6.36 -3.11 6.64
N GLU A 123 7.09 -4.23 6.61
CA GLU A 123 8.22 -4.41 5.69
C GLU A 123 7.81 -4.23 4.22
N ALA A 124 6.58 -4.62 3.86
CA ALA A 124 6.05 -4.40 2.51
C ALA A 124 5.93 -2.91 2.16
N ASN A 125 5.48 -2.08 3.11
CA ASN A 125 5.37 -0.63 2.89
C ASN A 125 6.74 0.04 2.82
N ILE A 126 7.69 -0.39 3.69
CA ILE A 126 9.06 0.11 3.65
C ILE A 126 9.69 -0.22 2.30
N LYS A 127 9.59 -1.48 1.87
CA LYS A 127 10.15 -1.94 0.60
C LYS A 127 9.52 -1.22 -0.60
N ALA A 128 8.22 -0.98 -0.62
CA ALA A 128 7.58 -0.22 -1.70
C ALA A 128 8.15 1.21 -1.84
N ILE A 129 8.44 1.90 -0.73
CA ILE A 129 9.06 3.24 -0.78
C ILE A 129 10.50 3.16 -1.28
N GLU A 130 11.25 2.13 -0.89
CA GLU A 130 12.62 1.89 -1.37
C GLU A 130 12.67 1.55 -2.86
N ASP A 131 11.80 0.64 -3.31
CA ASP A 131 11.70 0.22 -4.71
C ASP A 131 11.27 1.39 -5.60
N TRP A 132 10.38 2.26 -5.11
CA TRP A 132 10.04 3.50 -5.82
C TRP A 132 11.23 4.46 -5.95
N ALA A 133 12.05 4.58 -4.90
CA ALA A 133 13.24 5.42 -4.95
C ALA A 133 14.34 4.83 -5.87
N GLU A 134 14.53 3.51 -5.82
CA GLU A 134 15.47 2.79 -6.70
C GLU A 134 15.01 2.83 -8.17
N GLY A 135 13.70 2.76 -8.40
CA GLY A 135 13.07 2.89 -9.71
C GLY A 135 13.03 4.32 -10.28
N GLY A 136 13.74 5.27 -9.66
CA GLY A 136 13.87 6.63 -10.19
C GLY A 136 12.65 7.53 -9.98
N PHE A 137 11.85 7.26 -8.93
CA PHE A 137 10.70 8.07 -8.51
C PHE A 137 9.59 8.19 -9.57
N ALA A 138 9.24 7.07 -10.20
CA ALA A 138 8.11 7.00 -11.14
C ALA A 138 6.84 7.58 -10.53
N GLU A 139 6.15 8.48 -11.25
CA GLU A 139 4.96 9.18 -10.77
C GLU A 139 3.68 8.32 -10.84
#